data_AF-A0A840HH59-F1
#
_entry.id   AF-A0A840HH59-F1
#
_cell.length_a   1.000
_cell.length_b   1.000
_cell.length_c   1.000
_cell.angle_alpha   90.00
_cell.angle_beta   90.00
_cell.angle_gamma   90.00
#
_symmetry.space_group_name_H-M   'P 1'
#
loop_
_entity.id
_entity.type
_entity.pdbx_description
1 polymer ?
#
loop_
_entity_poly.entity_id
_entity_poly.type
_entity_poly.pdbx_seq_one_letter_code
_entity_poly.pdbx_strand_id
1 'polypeptide(L)'
;MAQKALTAVISTRSVDALVQGKPDSPIALEAVRHLDALFEIERTINGRDADERRAVRHEKSKPLLEHMHAWLLRGRETLSRSSEVLKPMNYMLRRWDDFNCFLDDGRTT
;
A
#
# COMPACT_ATOMS: atom_id res chain seq x y z
N MET A 1 -6.45 -0.25 -18.26
CA MET A 1 -6.85 -1.62 -17.88
C MET A 1 -6.27 -2.04 -16.52
N ALA A 2 -5.01 -1.72 -16.20
CA ALA A 2 -4.42 -1.96 -14.87
C ALA A 2 -5.14 -1.26 -13.69
N GLN A 3 -5.83 -0.14 -13.94
CA GLN A 3 -6.63 0.58 -12.93
C GLN A 3 -7.87 -0.21 -12.44
N LYS A 4 -8.40 -1.14 -13.25
CA LYS A 4 -9.71 -1.78 -13.02
C LYS A 4 -9.61 -3.05 -12.16
N ALA A 5 -8.50 -3.79 -12.23
CA ALA A 5 -8.25 -4.93 -11.35
C ALA A 5 -7.98 -4.48 -9.90
N LEU A 6 -7.36 -3.31 -9.77
CA LEU A 6 -7.00 -2.71 -8.49
C LEU A 6 -8.19 -2.19 -7.65
N THR A 7 -9.32 -1.91 -8.30
CA THR A 7 -10.52 -1.37 -7.63
C THR A 7 -11.16 -2.39 -6.69
N ALA A 8 -10.89 -3.70 -6.86
CA ALA A 8 -11.48 -4.76 -6.06
C ALA A 8 -10.69 -5.12 -4.79
N VAL A 9 -9.34 -4.99 -4.81
CA VAL A 9 -8.47 -5.43 -3.70
C VAL A 9 -8.09 -4.27 -2.77
N ILE A 10 -7.95 -3.05 -3.31
CA ILE A 10 -7.59 -1.85 -2.55
C ILE A 10 -8.73 -0.83 -2.61
N SER A 11 -9.98 -1.31 -2.41
CA SER A 11 -11.06 -0.39 -2.10
C SER A 11 -10.83 0.15 -0.70
N THR A 12 -10.19 1.30 -0.60
CA THR A 12 -10.52 2.24 0.47
C THR A 12 -10.08 3.65 0.13
N ARG A 13 -11.05 4.57 0.24
CA ARG A 13 -10.91 6.04 0.41
C ARG A 13 -9.68 6.52 1.21
N SER A 14 -9.02 5.64 1.94
CA SER A 14 -7.90 5.88 2.83
C SER A 14 -6.56 6.01 2.11
N VAL A 15 -6.32 5.25 1.04
CA VAL A 15 -5.15 5.46 0.18
C VAL A 15 -5.30 6.78 -0.56
N ASP A 16 -6.48 7.03 -1.14
CA ASP A 16 -6.80 8.33 -1.74
C ASP A 16 -6.65 9.46 -0.72
N ALA A 17 -7.10 9.30 0.53
CA ALA A 17 -6.93 10.33 1.55
C ALA A 17 -5.46 10.54 1.99
N LEU A 18 -4.60 9.52 1.92
CA LEU A 18 -3.16 9.68 2.13
C LEU A 18 -2.51 10.46 0.97
N VAL A 19 -2.95 10.19 -0.26
CA VAL A 19 -2.46 10.83 -1.49
C VAL A 19 -3.00 12.25 -1.67
N GLN A 20 -4.24 12.53 -1.23
CA GLN A 20 -4.92 13.83 -1.33
C GLN A 20 -4.57 14.79 -0.19
N GLY A 21 -3.78 14.37 0.81
CA GLY A 21 -3.12 15.31 1.71
C GLY A 21 -2.30 16.31 0.87
N LYS A 22 -2.24 17.59 1.28
CA LYS A 22 -1.63 18.67 0.47
C LYS A 22 -0.37 18.17 -0.27
N PRO A 23 -0.25 18.40 -1.59
CA PRO A 23 0.83 17.84 -2.42
C PRO A 23 2.25 18.18 -1.94
N ASP A 24 2.39 19.16 -1.03
CA ASP A 24 3.66 19.56 -0.41
C ASP A 24 3.98 18.81 0.90
N SER A 25 3.20 17.81 1.31
CA SER A 25 3.45 17.02 2.51
C SER A 25 4.49 15.92 2.24
N PRO A 26 5.68 15.94 2.89
CA PRO A 26 6.69 14.90 2.70
C PRO A 26 6.19 13.48 3.02
N ILE A 27 5.27 13.36 3.99
CA ILE A 27 4.67 12.08 4.37
C ILE A 27 3.71 11.56 3.28
N ALA A 28 2.93 12.45 2.66
CA ALA A 28 2.05 12.05 1.57
C ALA A 28 2.86 11.58 0.35
N LEU A 29 3.94 12.30 0.02
CA LEU A 29 4.82 11.93 -1.08
C LEU A 29 5.50 10.56 -0.85
N GLU A 30 5.97 10.29 0.36
CA GLU A 30 6.60 9.00 0.67
C GLU A 30 5.59 7.84 0.63
N ALA A 31 4.35 8.08 1.08
CA ALA A 31 3.28 7.11 0.93
C ALA A 31 3.01 6.77 -0.55
N VAL A 32 2.99 7.78 -1.43
CA VAL A 32 2.86 7.58 -2.88
C VAL A 32 4.02 6.76 -3.43
N ARG A 33 5.26 7.04 -3.03
CA ARG A 33 6.45 6.27 -3.48
C ARG A 33 6.37 4.79 -3.13
N HIS A 34 5.94 4.45 -1.91
CA HIS A 34 5.75 3.05 -1.52
C HIS A 34 4.69 2.36 -2.38
N LEU A 35 3.57 3.04 -2.63
CA LEU A 35 2.49 2.49 -3.45
C LEU A 35 2.90 2.34 -4.92
N ASP A 36 3.60 3.32 -5.49
CA ASP A 36 4.11 3.25 -6.86
C ASP A 36 5.06 2.07 -7.03
N ALA A 37 6.02 1.89 -6.11
CA ALA A 37 6.94 0.77 -6.15
C ALA A 37 6.23 -0.59 -6.02
N LEU A 38 5.18 -0.68 -5.21
CA LEU A 38 4.32 -1.86 -5.16
C LEU A 38 3.61 -2.10 -6.51
N PHE A 39 3.06 -1.07 -7.12
CA PHE A 39 2.36 -1.18 -8.41
C PHE A 39 3.28 -1.52 -9.57
N GLU A 40 4.53 -1.08 -9.57
CA GLU A 40 5.52 -1.52 -10.54
C GLU A 40 5.69 -3.04 -10.47
N ILE A 41 5.85 -3.61 -9.26
CA ILE A 41 5.99 -5.05 -9.07
C ILE A 41 4.76 -5.79 -9.59
N GLU A 42 3.55 -5.37 -9.17
CA GLU A 42 2.30 -6.02 -9.60
C GLU A 42 2.12 -5.97 -11.12
N ARG A 43 2.51 -4.86 -11.77
CA ARG A 43 2.50 -4.76 -13.23
C ARG A 43 3.43 -5.76 -13.92
N THR A 44 4.57 -6.11 -13.31
CA THR A 44 5.50 -7.10 -13.89
C THR A 44 5.04 -8.55 -13.79
N ILE A 45 4.08 -8.84 -12.90
CA ILE A 45 3.55 -10.19 -12.67
C ILE A 45 2.11 -10.38 -13.15
N ASN A 46 1.52 -9.32 -13.68
CA ASN A 46 0.22 -9.40 -14.33
C ASN A 46 0.27 -10.38 -15.52
N GLY A 47 -0.71 -11.29 -15.60
CA GLY A 47 -0.80 -12.33 -16.63
C GLY A 47 0.05 -13.57 -16.37
N ARG A 48 0.88 -13.59 -15.33
CA ARG A 48 1.55 -14.82 -14.83
C ARG A 48 0.57 -15.76 -14.17
N ASP A 49 0.94 -17.00 -13.88
CA ASP A 49 0.10 -17.89 -13.10
C ASP A 49 0.08 -17.51 -11.60
N ALA A 50 -0.79 -18.16 -10.83
CA ALA A 50 -1.01 -17.85 -9.42
C ALA A 50 0.22 -18.12 -8.55
N ASP A 51 0.99 -19.17 -8.85
CA ASP A 51 2.15 -19.58 -8.06
C ASP A 51 3.33 -18.65 -8.32
N GLU A 52 3.54 -18.25 -9.59
CA GLU A 52 4.53 -17.24 -9.96
C GLU A 52 4.22 -15.89 -9.33
N ARG A 53 2.96 -15.44 -9.37
CA ARG A 53 2.54 -14.19 -8.71
C ARG A 53 2.84 -14.24 -7.22
N ARG A 54 2.46 -15.32 -6.54
CA ARG A 54 2.70 -15.52 -5.11
C ARG A 54 4.20 -15.49 -4.80
N ALA A 55 5.02 -16.22 -5.55
CA ALA A 55 6.46 -16.25 -5.35
C ALA A 55 7.08 -14.84 -5.42
N VAL A 56 6.75 -14.07 -6.47
CA VAL A 56 7.27 -12.71 -6.64
C VAL A 56 6.75 -11.76 -5.55
N ARG A 57 5.49 -11.88 -5.12
CA ARG A 57 4.96 -11.09 -4.01
C ARG A 57 5.72 -11.33 -2.72
N HIS A 58 6.01 -12.58 -2.39
CA HIS A 58 6.83 -12.90 -1.21
C HIS A 58 8.26 -12.39 -1.32
N GLU A 59 8.85 -12.46 -2.51
CA GLU A 59 10.24 -12.03 -2.73
C GLU A 59 10.38 -10.49 -2.75
N LYS A 60 9.45 -9.79 -3.40
CA LYS A 60 9.59 -8.36 -3.74
C LYS A 60 8.58 -7.47 -3.04
N SER A 61 7.30 -7.82 -3.04
CA SER A 61 6.24 -6.99 -2.45
C SER A 61 6.28 -7.02 -0.92
N LYS A 62 6.51 -8.20 -0.33
CA LYS A 62 6.55 -8.38 1.14
C LYS A 62 7.58 -7.48 1.84
N PRO A 63 8.88 -7.45 1.47
CA PRO A 63 9.84 -6.58 2.15
C PRO A 63 9.51 -5.09 2.00
N LEU A 64 8.92 -4.68 0.87
CA LEU A 64 8.46 -3.29 0.66
C LEU A 64 7.31 -2.95 1.63
N LEU A 65 6.33 -3.84 1.76
CA LEU A 65 5.20 -3.67 2.67
C LEU A 65 5.65 -3.66 4.12
N GLU A 66 6.55 -4.55 4.53
CA GLU A 66 7.13 -4.55 5.88
C GLU A 66 7.84 -3.22 6.19
N HIS A 67 8.62 -2.71 5.23
CA HIS A 67 9.25 -1.41 5.35
C HIS A 67 8.22 -0.28 5.50
N MET A 68 7.20 -0.26 4.63
CA MET A 68 6.11 0.71 4.67
C MET A 68 5.36 0.66 6.01
N HIS A 69 5.10 -0.53 6.55
CA HIS A 69 4.44 -0.68 7.85
C HIS A 69 5.25 -0.02 8.96
N ALA A 70 6.54 -0.36 9.02
CA ALA A 70 7.45 0.18 10.03
C ALA A 70 7.58 1.71 9.90
N TRP A 71 7.59 2.21 8.67
CA TRP A 71 7.59 3.65 8.40
C TRP A 71 6.28 4.33 8.86
N LEU A 72 5.10 3.76 8.56
CA LEU A 72 3.80 4.29 9.01
C LEU A 72 3.71 4.33 10.55
N LEU A 73 4.19 3.29 11.23
CA LEU A 73 4.21 3.23 12.69
C LEU A 73 5.07 4.33 13.30
N ARG A 74 6.29 4.54 12.77
CA ARG A 74 7.17 5.65 13.19
C ARG A 74 6.56 7.00 12.88
N GLY A 75 6.02 7.18 11.68
CA GLY A 75 5.37 8.41 11.25
C GLY A 75 4.24 8.81 12.19
N ARG A 76 3.40 7.85 12.58
CA ARG A 76 2.30 8.06 13.53
C ARG A 76 2.75 8.64 14.87
N GLU A 77 3.89 8.19 15.39
CA GLU A 77 4.43 8.66 16.68
C GLU A 77 4.98 10.08 16.61
N THR A 78 5.46 10.50 15.44
CA THR A 78 6.04 11.83 15.22
C THR A 78 5.02 12.90 14.84
N LEU A 79 3.83 12.49 14.39
CA LEU A 79 2.80 13.41 13.93
C LEU A 79 2.04 14.07 15.09
N SER A 80 1.76 15.37 14.94
CA SER A 80 0.85 16.07 15.86
C SER A 80 -0.57 15.49 15.75
N ARG A 81 -1.34 15.58 16.84
CA ARG A 81 -2.74 15.14 16.87
C ARG A 81 -3.65 15.88 15.88
N SER A 82 -3.28 17.09 15.48
CA SER A 82 -4.01 17.91 14.51
C SER A 82 -3.61 17.63 13.05
N SER A 83 -2.65 16.74 12.81
CA SER A 83 -2.21 16.39 11.46
C SER A 83 -3.34 15.75 10.66
N GLU A 84 -3.65 16.33 9.50
CA GLU A 84 -4.68 15.83 8.59
C GLU A 84 -4.36 14.42 8.05
N VAL A 85 -3.08 14.05 7.97
CA VAL A 85 -2.64 12.72 7.52
C VAL A 85 -2.67 11.65 8.62
N LEU A 86 -2.83 12.03 9.89
CA LEU A 86 -2.84 11.08 11.01
C LEU A 86 -4.07 10.17 10.98
N LYS A 87 -5.25 10.72 10.64
CA LYS A 87 -6.50 9.95 10.53
C LYS A 87 -6.44 8.86 9.44
N PRO A 88 -6.08 9.16 8.18
CA PRO A 88 -5.96 8.12 7.16
C PRO A 88 -4.82 7.15 7.45
N MET A 89 -3.70 7.59 8.03
CA MET A 89 -2.61 6.70 8.47
C MET A 89 -3.08 5.68 9.52
N ASN A 90 -3.79 6.14 10.56
CA ASN A 90 -4.37 5.26 11.58
C ASN A 90 -5.37 4.28 10.99
N TYR A 91 -6.16 4.72 10.02
CA TYR A 91 -7.10 3.82 9.34
C TYR A 91 -6.37 2.71 8.59
N MET A 92 -5.32 3.06 7.83
CA MET A 92 -4.51 2.09 7.09
C MET A 92 -3.83 1.10 8.03
N LEU A 93 -3.19 1.58 9.11
CA LEU A 93 -2.57 0.73 10.14
C LEU A 93 -3.56 -0.23 10.79
N ARG A 94 -4.80 0.20 11.04
CA ARG A 94 -5.85 -0.67 11.62
C ARG A 94 -6.26 -1.81 10.68
N ARG A 95 -6.09 -1.64 9.37
CA ARG A 95 -6.46 -2.61 8.34
C ARG A 95 -5.24 -3.23 7.66
N TRP A 96 -4.10 -3.18 8.32
CA TRP A 96 -2.83 -3.62 7.74
C TRP A 96 -2.86 -5.11 7.36
N ASP A 97 -3.47 -5.95 8.18
CA ASP A 97 -3.60 -7.38 7.90
C ASP A 97 -4.51 -7.65 6.68
N ASP A 98 -5.62 -6.92 6.56
CA ASP A 98 -6.47 -6.95 5.35
C ASP A 98 -5.66 -6.52 4.12
N PHE A 99 -4.83 -5.49 4.26
CA PHE A 99 -4.04 -4.95 3.17
C PHE A 99 -2.94 -5.92 2.70
N ASN A 100 -2.40 -6.75 3.59
CA ASN A 100 -1.34 -7.70 3.26
C ASN A 100 -1.83 -9.08 2.81
N CYS A 101 -3.12 -9.39 2.95
CA CYS A 101 -3.63 -10.73 2.64
C CYS A 101 -3.43 -11.16 1.18
N PHE A 102 -3.29 -10.21 0.25
CA PHE A 102 -3.03 -10.49 -1.17
C PHE A 102 -1.65 -11.10 -1.44
N LEU A 103 -0.70 -10.99 -0.50
CA LEU A 103 0.60 -11.64 -0.61
C LEU A 103 0.46 -13.16 -0.75
N ASP A 104 -0.51 -13.72 -0.03
CA ASP A 104 -0.80 -15.16 -0.03
C ASP A 104 -1.94 -15.54 -0.99
N ASP A 105 -2.80 -14.59 -1.38
CA ASP A 105 -3.90 -14.86 -2.32
C ASP A 105 -3.45 -14.78 -3.78
N GLY A 106 -3.16 -15.96 -4.34
CA GLY A 106 -2.86 -16.13 -5.75
C GLY A 106 -4.03 -15.82 -6.69
N ARG A 107 -5.26 -15.51 -6.25
CA ARG A 107 -6.39 -15.20 -7.15
C ARG A 107 -6.48 -13.73 -7.55
N THR A 108 -5.82 -12.85 -6.81
CA THR A 108 -5.80 -11.42 -7.10
C THR A 108 -4.81 -11.13 -8.23
N THR A 109 -5.32 -10.52 -9.31
CA THR A 109 -4.63 -10.26 -10.60
C THR A 109 -4.14 -8.83 -10.72
#